data_AF-A0A1N6FX19-F1
#
_entry.id   AF-A0A1N6FX19-F1
#
_cell.length_a   1.000
_cell.length_b   1.000
_cell.length_c   1.000
_cell.angle_alpha   90.00
_cell.angle_beta   90.00
_cell.angle_gamma   90.00
#
_symmetry.space_group_name_H-M   'P 1'
#
loop_
_entity.id
_entity.type
_entity.pdbx_description
1 polymer ?
#
loop_
_entity_poly.entity_id
_entity_poly.type
_entity_poly.pdbx_seq_one_letter_code
_entity_poly.pdbx_strand_id
1 'polypeptide(L)'
;MGVNFRVDMALAKAGIEAAPLAGDNARARKDFRGYSPMGAEPVYRMSFTVGGLFLHEARDLARAWFTCRNWGQVRKQVPDNLFVGTGRPDSARRMRNEVIRRISRLEEAELSHLAECGMTDARALVWIATCREYRVLADFARETLQDRYRGFGEPVRPVDFDRLLDDLGLTHPEVANLAESTRKRLRSVAFRMMREAELIDAAGRVQTLHLGASLLELLRRRPGPGLDCIPGAG
;
A
#
# COMPACT_ATOMS: atom_id res chain seq x y z
N MET A 1 10.70 6.68 23.93
CA MET A 1 11.16 5.33 24.35
C MET A 1 10.10 4.27 24.01
N GLY A 2 9.69 4.16 22.74
CA GLY A 2 8.59 3.29 22.37
C GLY A 2 8.69 2.85 20.91
N VAL A 3 8.22 1.64 20.64
CA VAL A 3 8.18 0.94 19.34
C VAL A 3 9.50 0.25 18.94
N ASN A 4 10.65 0.94 18.88
CA ASN A 4 11.93 0.29 18.53
C ASN A 4 12.22 -0.90 19.46
N PHE A 5 11.98 -0.70 20.76
CA PHE A 5 12.17 -1.74 21.78
C PHE A 5 11.29 -2.99 21.60
N ARG A 6 10.10 -2.90 20.97
CA ARG A 6 9.21 -4.08 20.84
C ARG A 6 9.63 -4.99 19.69
N VAL A 7 10.09 -4.42 18.58
CA VAL A 7 10.63 -5.18 17.45
C VAL A 7 12.03 -5.68 17.82
N ASP A 8 12.89 -4.83 18.38
CA ASP A 8 14.23 -5.21 18.82
C ASP A 8 14.21 -6.28 19.91
N MET A 9 13.31 -6.20 20.91
CA MET A 9 13.20 -7.21 21.97
C MET A 9 12.57 -8.52 21.47
N ALA A 10 11.71 -8.48 20.45
CA ALA A 10 11.19 -9.69 19.82
C ALA A 10 12.26 -10.39 18.96
N LEU A 11 13.08 -9.61 18.25
CA LEU A 11 14.22 -10.12 17.47
C LEU A 11 15.36 -10.62 18.38
N ALA A 12 15.65 -9.93 19.49
CA ALA A 12 16.65 -10.34 20.47
C ALA A 12 16.25 -11.61 21.23
N LYS A 13 14.95 -11.80 21.55
CA LYS A 13 14.44 -13.04 22.15
C LYS A 13 14.49 -14.24 21.19
N ALA A 14 14.60 -14.01 19.88
CA ALA A 14 14.65 -15.06 18.87
C ALA A 14 16.08 -15.55 18.55
N GLY A 15 17.12 -14.97 19.15
CA GLY A 15 18.51 -15.46 19.05
C GLY A 15 19.13 -15.40 17.66
N ILE A 16 18.74 -14.43 16.82
CA ILE A 16 19.19 -14.33 15.43
C ILE A 16 20.41 -13.40 15.36
N GLU A 17 21.60 -13.96 15.16
CA GLU A 17 22.75 -13.22 14.60
C GLU A 17 22.52 -12.96 13.10
N ALA A 18 23.03 -11.82 12.62
CA ALA A 18 22.95 -11.43 11.22
C ALA A 18 23.50 -12.55 10.31
N ALA A 19 22.66 -13.09 9.44
CA ALA A 19 23.06 -14.12 8.49
C ALA A 19 24.09 -13.57 7.49
N PRO A 20 25.10 -14.36 7.07
CA PRO A 20 26.15 -13.89 6.19
C PRO A 20 25.62 -13.55 4.79
N LEU A 21 26.22 -12.52 4.21
CA LEU A 21 25.98 -12.02 2.85
C LEU A 21 26.45 -13.05 1.81
N ALA A 22 25.58 -13.95 1.35
CA ALA A 22 25.71 -14.60 0.04
C ALA A 22 24.47 -15.44 -0.30
N GLY A 23 23.96 -15.28 -1.52
CA GLY A 23 23.18 -16.33 -2.19
C GLY A 23 21.83 -15.91 -2.74
N ASP A 24 21.84 -15.42 -3.98
CA ASP A 24 20.78 -15.55 -4.98
C ASP A 24 19.32 -15.28 -4.57
N ASN A 25 18.95 -14.01 -4.68
CA ASN A 25 17.56 -13.53 -4.60
C ASN A 25 16.73 -13.84 -5.87
N ALA A 26 17.06 -14.91 -6.59
CA ALA A 26 16.40 -15.32 -7.82
C ALA A 26 15.20 -16.26 -7.58
N ARG A 27 15.10 -16.90 -6.41
CA ARG A 27 14.09 -17.95 -6.14
C ARG A 27 12.82 -17.52 -5.40
N ALA A 28 12.69 -16.25 -4.99
CA ALA A 28 11.46 -15.73 -4.35
C ALA A 28 10.53 -14.96 -5.30
N ARG A 29 10.84 -14.88 -6.61
CA ARG A 29 10.04 -14.15 -7.62
C ARG A 29 8.99 -15.00 -8.36
N LYS A 30 8.68 -16.21 -7.89
CA LYS A 30 7.92 -17.17 -8.72
C LYS A 30 6.39 -17.08 -8.65
N ASP A 31 5.79 -16.40 -7.68
CA ASP A 31 4.32 -16.47 -7.49
C ASP A 31 3.55 -15.13 -7.62
N PHE A 32 4.10 -14.10 -8.26
CA PHE A 32 3.40 -12.80 -8.37
C PHE A 32 3.53 -12.07 -9.72
N ARG A 33 3.82 -12.80 -10.80
CA ARG A 33 3.58 -12.32 -12.16
C ARG A 33 2.28 -12.94 -12.66
N GLY A 34 1.21 -12.16 -12.62
CA GLY A 34 0.02 -12.45 -13.41
C GLY A 34 0.43 -12.54 -14.87
N TYR A 35 0.35 -13.75 -15.42
CA TYR A 35 0.39 -13.94 -16.86
C TYR A 35 -0.94 -13.39 -17.41
N SER A 36 -0.90 -12.22 -18.04
CA SER A 36 -1.98 -11.76 -18.91
C SER A 36 -1.60 -12.15 -20.35
N PRO A 37 -2.44 -12.90 -21.08
CA PRO A 37 -2.23 -13.11 -22.51
C PRO A 37 -2.22 -11.76 -23.23
N MET A 38 -1.38 -11.63 -24.27
CA MET A 38 -1.24 -10.41 -25.06
C MET A 38 -2.61 -9.89 -25.54
N GLY A 39 -3.00 -8.71 -25.06
CA GLY A 39 -4.23 -8.02 -25.46
C GLY A 39 -5.34 -8.00 -24.40
N ALA A 40 -5.26 -8.80 -23.33
CA ALA A 40 -6.21 -8.72 -22.22
C ALA A 40 -5.64 -7.85 -21.10
N GLU A 41 -6.36 -6.77 -20.76
CA GLU A 41 -6.02 -5.99 -19.59
C GLU A 41 -6.02 -6.85 -18.31
N PRO A 42 -5.09 -6.62 -17.37
CA PRO A 42 -5.00 -7.40 -16.15
C PRO A 42 -6.24 -7.23 -15.26
N VAL A 43 -6.78 -8.34 -14.76
CA VAL A 43 -7.95 -8.39 -13.88
C VAL A 43 -7.79 -7.47 -12.67
N TYR A 44 -8.82 -6.71 -12.33
CA TYR A 44 -8.82 -5.88 -11.13
C TYR A 44 -8.94 -6.72 -9.86
N ARG A 45 -7.93 -6.60 -8.99
CA ARG A 45 -7.98 -7.18 -7.65
C ARG A 45 -8.83 -6.29 -6.73
N MET A 46 -9.97 -6.81 -6.27
CA MET A 46 -10.91 -6.11 -5.39
C MET A 46 -10.85 -6.56 -3.92
N SER A 47 -9.73 -7.16 -3.50
CA SER A 47 -9.59 -7.74 -2.15
C SER A 47 -9.24 -6.75 -1.03
N PHE A 48 -9.16 -5.44 -1.32
CA PHE A 48 -8.82 -4.41 -0.33
C PHE A 48 -10.02 -4.02 0.55
N THR A 49 -10.56 -4.99 1.28
CA THR A 49 -11.71 -4.77 2.18
C THR A 49 -11.30 -4.66 3.64
N VAL A 50 -10.00 -4.84 3.94
CA VAL A 50 -9.47 -4.90 5.30
C VAL A 50 -8.68 -3.63 5.64
N GLY A 51 -9.16 -2.90 6.65
CA GLY A 51 -8.42 -1.83 7.31
C GLY A 51 -8.15 -0.57 6.48
N GLY A 52 -7.22 0.25 6.98
CA GLY A 52 -6.67 1.41 6.29
C GLY A 52 -5.28 1.10 5.72
N LEU A 53 -4.38 2.08 5.72
CA LEU A 53 -2.99 1.96 5.27
C LEU A 53 -2.09 1.19 6.23
N PHE A 54 -2.38 1.23 7.54
CA PHE A 54 -1.54 0.63 8.59
C PHE A 54 -0.11 1.15 8.53
N LEU A 55 0.02 2.48 8.55
CA LEU A 55 1.28 3.18 8.30
C LEU A 55 2.40 2.73 9.23
N HIS A 56 2.13 2.64 10.54
CA HIS A 56 3.15 2.26 11.52
C HIS A 56 3.57 0.81 11.35
N GLU A 57 2.60 -0.09 11.18
CA GLU A 57 2.86 -1.51 10.97
C GLU A 57 3.58 -1.77 9.65
N ALA A 58 3.29 -1.00 8.60
CA ALA A 58 4.00 -1.06 7.33
C ALA A 58 5.50 -0.74 7.51
N ARG A 59 5.83 0.28 8.31
CA ARG A 59 7.23 0.64 8.63
C ARG A 59 7.92 -0.43 9.46
N ASP A 60 7.24 -0.96 10.49
CA ASP A 60 7.81 -2.01 11.33
C ASP A 60 8.04 -3.31 10.54
N LEU A 61 7.13 -3.64 9.62
CA LEU A 61 7.29 -4.76 8.69
C LEU A 61 8.42 -4.53 7.68
N ALA A 62 8.60 -3.29 7.21
CA ALA A 62 9.74 -2.92 6.35
C ALA A 62 11.07 -3.13 7.08
N ARG A 63 11.19 -2.67 8.33
CA ARG A 63 12.38 -2.92 9.18
C ARG A 63 12.63 -4.41 9.38
N ALA A 64 11.60 -5.17 9.74
CA ALA A 64 11.71 -6.61 9.94
C ALA A 64 12.17 -7.34 8.67
N TRP A 65 11.80 -6.85 7.48
CA TRP A 65 12.28 -7.41 6.23
C TRP A 65 13.79 -7.26 6.04
N PHE A 66 14.42 -6.18 6.51
CA PHE A 66 15.88 -6.02 6.41
C PHE A 66 16.66 -6.99 7.30
N THR A 67 16.08 -7.39 8.44
CA THR A 67 16.63 -8.45 9.31
C THR A 67 16.45 -9.83 8.69
N CYS A 68 15.26 -10.12 8.15
CA CYS A 68 14.91 -11.45 7.67
C CYS A 68 15.33 -11.75 6.22
N ARG A 69 15.40 -10.70 5.39
CA ARG A 69 15.51 -10.72 3.92
C ARG A 69 14.52 -11.67 3.21
N ASN A 70 13.42 -12.00 3.88
CA ASN A 70 12.45 -12.98 3.40
C ASN A 70 11.07 -12.73 4.03
N TRP A 71 10.06 -12.42 3.20
CA TRP A 71 8.69 -12.18 3.68
C TRP A 71 8.04 -13.40 4.36
N GLY A 72 8.47 -14.62 4.02
CA GLY A 72 8.03 -15.83 4.71
C GLY A 72 8.53 -15.88 6.15
N GLN A 73 9.77 -15.46 6.40
CA GLN A 73 10.33 -15.34 7.75
C GLN A 73 9.71 -14.19 8.52
N VAL A 74 9.49 -13.02 7.89
CA VAL A 74 8.77 -11.89 8.50
C VAL A 74 7.39 -12.34 9.01
N ARG A 75 6.65 -13.16 8.24
CA ARG A 75 5.35 -13.70 8.67
C ARG A 75 5.41 -14.67 9.85
N LYS A 76 6.54 -15.35 10.06
CA LYS A 76 6.74 -16.27 11.18
C LYS A 76 7.21 -15.55 12.43
N GLN A 77 8.05 -14.53 12.26
CA GLN A 77 8.76 -13.87 13.36
C GLN A 77 8.05 -12.62 13.88
N VAL A 78 7.32 -11.89 13.03
CA VAL A 78 6.56 -10.72 13.47
C VAL A 78 5.27 -11.19 14.15
N PRO A 79 5.12 -10.94 15.45
CA PRO A 79 3.97 -11.42 16.21
C PRO A 79 2.68 -10.75 15.72
N ASP A 80 1.56 -11.47 15.80
CA ASP A 80 0.26 -10.95 15.41
C ASP A 80 -0.15 -9.72 16.25
N ASN A 81 0.40 -9.58 17.47
CA ASN A 81 0.16 -8.42 18.30
C ASN A 81 0.81 -7.12 17.78
N LEU A 82 1.54 -7.11 16.66
CA LEU A 82 1.97 -5.87 16.00
C LEU A 82 0.75 -4.97 15.68
N PHE A 83 -0.38 -5.60 15.34
CA PHE A 83 -1.66 -4.93 15.08
C PHE A 83 -2.51 -4.80 16.36
N VAL A 84 -1.91 -4.23 17.42
CA VAL A 84 -2.58 -4.01 18.72
C VAL A 84 -3.88 -3.21 18.49
N GLY A 85 -5.01 -3.72 18.99
CA GLY A 85 -6.32 -3.05 18.90
C GLY A 85 -7.40 -3.81 18.13
N THR A 86 -7.05 -4.94 17.50
CA THR A 86 -8.00 -5.73 16.68
C THR A 86 -8.83 -6.75 17.47
N GLY A 87 -8.49 -7.00 18.73
CA GLY A 87 -9.22 -7.89 19.64
C GLY A 87 -9.21 -9.39 19.29
N ARG A 88 -8.76 -9.81 18.09
CA ARG A 88 -8.76 -11.21 17.64
C ARG A 88 -7.52 -11.56 16.79
N PRO A 89 -6.78 -12.66 17.09
CA PRO A 89 -5.57 -13.06 16.36
C PRO A 89 -5.76 -13.24 14.85
N ASP A 90 -6.88 -13.80 14.41
CA ASP A 90 -7.16 -14.00 12.98
C ASP A 90 -7.35 -12.68 12.21
N SER A 91 -7.83 -11.64 12.88
CA SER A 91 -7.94 -10.31 12.28
C SER A 91 -6.56 -9.71 12.07
N ALA A 92 -5.73 -9.76 13.12
CA ALA A 92 -4.35 -9.29 13.06
C ALA A 92 -3.54 -10.01 11.97
N ARG A 93 -3.66 -11.34 11.87
CA ARG A 93 -3.00 -12.13 10.81
C ARG A 93 -3.43 -11.70 9.40
N ARG A 94 -4.73 -11.46 9.18
CA ARG A 94 -5.24 -10.95 7.89
C ARG A 94 -4.68 -9.57 7.57
N MET A 95 -4.65 -8.66 8.55
CA MET A 95 -4.11 -7.31 8.38
C MET A 95 -2.60 -7.33 8.11
N ARG A 96 -1.83 -8.11 8.86
CA ARG A 96 -0.40 -8.32 8.59
C ARG A 96 -0.15 -8.80 7.17
N ASN A 97 -0.86 -9.84 6.74
CA ASN A 97 -0.68 -10.39 5.40
C ASN A 97 -1.09 -9.39 4.31
N GLU A 98 -2.11 -8.58 4.57
CA GLU A 98 -2.55 -7.49 3.69
C GLU A 98 -1.47 -6.41 3.55
N VAL A 99 -0.90 -5.95 4.67
CA VAL A 99 0.17 -4.94 4.67
C VAL A 99 1.41 -5.46 3.98
N ILE A 100 1.87 -6.68 4.32
CA ILE A 100 3.00 -7.32 3.64
C ILE A 100 2.75 -7.39 2.13
N ARG A 101 1.53 -7.75 1.70
CA ARG A 101 1.22 -7.83 0.27
C ARG A 101 1.43 -6.49 -0.43
N ARG A 102 0.93 -5.40 0.15
CA ARG A 102 1.10 -4.04 -0.39
C ARG A 102 2.57 -3.64 -0.41
N ILE A 103 3.26 -3.65 0.74
CA ILE A 103 4.65 -3.16 0.81
C ILE A 103 5.64 -4.06 0.07
N SER A 104 5.29 -5.32 -0.21
CA SER A 104 6.11 -6.19 -1.07
C SER A 104 6.14 -5.74 -2.54
N ARG A 105 5.32 -4.76 -2.93
CA ARG A 105 5.39 -4.08 -4.24
C ARG A 105 6.42 -2.97 -4.31
N LEU A 106 7.05 -2.62 -3.17
CA LEU A 106 8.17 -1.69 -3.13
C LEU A 106 9.47 -2.41 -3.50
N GLU A 107 10.35 -1.72 -4.22
CA GLU A 107 11.73 -2.12 -4.41
C GLU A 107 12.51 -2.02 -3.09
N GLU A 108 13.65 -2.71 -3.02
CA GLU A 108 14.48 -2.72 -1.82
C GLU A 108 14.85 -1.30 -1.35
N ALA A 109 15.21 -0.40 -2.27
CA ALA A 109 15.54 0.98 -1.93
C ALA A 109 14.32 1.77 -1.41
N GLU A 110 13.13 1.56 -1.99
CA GLU A 110 11.88 2.17 -1.52
C GLU A 110 11.47 1.63 -0.15
N LEU A 111 11.67 0.32 0.08
CA LEU A 111 11.39 -0.33 1.36
C LEU A 111 12.37 0.13 2.45
N SER A 112 13.63 0.35 2.09
CA SER A 112 14.64 0.95 2.98
C SER A 112 14.24 2.38 3.36
N HIS A 113 13.81 3.18 2.38
CA HIS A 113 13.31 4.53 2.64
C HIS A 113 12.09 4.51 3.58
N LEU A 114 11.12 3.62 3.35
CA LEU A 114 9.94 3.47 4.21
C LEU A 114 10.29 3.22 5.68
N ALA A 115 11.30 2.38 5.95
CA ALA A 115 11.73 2.04 7.30
C ALA A 115 12.18 3.29 8.11
N GLU A 116 12.85 4.24 7.46
CA GLU A 116 13.58 5.32 8.14
C GLU A 116 13.02 6.73 7.90
N CYS A 117 12.25 6.95 6.84
CA CYS A 117 11.78 8.27 6.45
C CYS A 117 10.75 8.91 7.43
N GLY A 118 10.51 10.21 7.22
CA GLY A 118 9.47 10.98 7.89
C GLY A 118 8.05 10.55 7.48
N MET A 119 7.03 11.02 8.22
CA MET A 119 5.65 10.52 8.06
C MET A 119 5.03 10.87 6.71
N THR A 120 5.35 12.02 6.13
CA THR A 120 4.86 12.41 4.80
C THR A 120 5.32 11.43 3.73
N ASP A 121 6.62 11.14 3.68
CA ASP A 121 7.20 10.18 2.73
C ASP A 121 6.66 8.76 2.99
N ALA A 122 6.52 8.36 4.25
CA ALA A 122 5.97 7.05 4.59
C ALA A 122 4.51 6.91 4.13
N ARG A 123 3.67 7.95 4.30
CA ARG A 123 2.29 7.97 3.81
C ARG A 123 2.22 7.83 2.30
N ALA A 124 3.04 8.62 1.59
CA ALA A 124 3.13 8.56 0.14
C ALA A 124 3.56 7.17 -0.33
N LEU A 125 4.61 6.58 0.26
CA LEU A 125 5.09 5.26 -0.11
C LEU A 125 4.07 4.14 0.15
N VAL A 126 3.38 4.16 1.30
CA VAL A 126 2.37 3.14 1.60
C VAL A 126 1.14 3.29 0.70
N TRP A 127 0.75 4.52 0.35
CA TRP A 127 -0.27 4.77 -0.68
C TRP A 127 0.16 4.24 -2.05
N ILE A 128 1.37 4.56 -2.50
CA ILE A 128 1.91 4.09 -3.78
C ILE A 128 1.98 2.55 -3.81
N ALA A 129 2.45 1.92 -2.73
CA ALA A 129 2.46 0.47 -2.59
C ALA A 129 1.04 -0.12 -2.71
N THR A 130 0.04 0.58 -2.18
CA THR A 130 -1.37 0.22 -2.28
C THR A 130 -1.89 0.37 -3.72
N CYS A 131 -1.57 1.46 -4.43
CA CYS A 131 -1.90 1.65 -5.85
C CYS A 131 -1.23 0.61 -6.76
N ARG A 132 0.01 0.21 -6.45
CA ARG A 132 0.72 -0.87 -7.18
C ARG A 132 0.10 -2.25 -6.95
N GLU A 133 -0.51 -2.48 -5.80
CA GLU A 133 -1.23 -3.71 -5.51
C GLU A 133 -2.65 -3.72 -6.06
N TYR A 134 -3.32 -2.55 -6.08
CA TYR A 134 -4.72 -2.39 -6.46
C TYR A 134 -4.88 -1.34 -7.55
N ARG A 135 -4.91 -1.79 -8.81
CA ARG A 135 -5.00 -0.92 -10.00
C ARG A 135 -6.16 0.09 -9.93
N VAL A 136 -7.31 -0.31 -9.38
CA VAL A 136 -8.48 0.59 -9.22
C VAL A 136 -8.17 1.83 -8.38
N LEU A 137 -7.27 1.71 -7.39
CA LEU A 137 -6.83 2.86 -6.59
C LEU A 137 -5.81 3.71 -7.32
N ALA A 138 -4.99 3.12 -8.20
CA ALA A 138 -4.10 3.87 -9.08
C ALA A 138 -4.89 4.69 -10.10
N ASP A 139 -5.90 4.08 -10.73
CA ASP A 139 -6.75 4.73 -11.72
C ASP A 139 -7.56 5.86 -11.06
N PHE A 140 -8.17 5.61 -9.89
CA PHE A 140 -8.85 6.66 -9.12
C PHE A 140 -7.93 7.83 -8.78
N ALA A 141 -6.66 7.56 -8.41
CA ALA A 141 -5.70 8.62 -8.12
C ALA A 141 -5.39 9.47 -9.35
N ARG A 142 -5.17 8.83 -10.50
CA ARG A 142 -4.80 9.50 -11.76
C ARG A 142 -5.96 10.28 -12.37
N GLU A 143 -7.15 9.71 -12.34
CA GLU A 143 -8.32 10.28 -13.01
C GLU A 143 -9.04 11.29 -12.13
N THR A 144 -9.22 10.98 -10.85
CA THR A 144 -10.00 11.84 -9.95
C THR A 144 -9.11 12.78 -9.16
N LEU A 145 -8.10 12.26 -8.44
CA LEU A 145 -7.34 13.11 -7.52
C LEU A 145 -6.48 14.15 -8.26
N GLN A 146 -5.82 13.77 -9.36
CA GLN A 146 -5.05 14.73 -10.16
C GLN A 146 -5.94 15.79 -10.82
N ASP A 147 -7.12 15.40 -11.29
CA ASP A 147 -8.06 16.34 -11.92
C ASP A 147 -8.58 17.36 -10.90
N ARG A 148 -8.95 16.91 -9.69
CA ARG A 148 -9.33 17.82 -8.59
C ARG A 148 -8.18 18.71 -8.13
N TYR A 149 -6.95 18.23 -8.17
CA TYR A 149 -5.79 19.04 -7.85
C TYR A 149 -5.58 20.18 -8.86
N ARG A 150 -5.63 19.89 -10.16
CA ARG A 150 -5.38 20.87 -11.23
C ARG A 150 -6.48 21.92 -11.35
N GLY A 151 -7.74 21.51 -11.13
CA GLY A 151 -8.89 22.38 -11.34
C GLY A 151 -9.27 23.29 -10.17
N PHE A 152 -8.50 23.35 -9.08
CA PHE A 152 -8.98 23.83 -7.77
C PHE A 152 -10.34 23.17 -7.41
N GLY A 153 -10.42 21.88 -7.72
CA GLY A 153 -11.67 21.20 -7.95
C GLY A 153 -12.52 21.02 -6.71
N GLU A 154 -13.79 20.72 -6.94
CA GLU A 154 -14.71 20.33 -5.89
C GLU A 154 -14.15 19.18 -5.04
N PRO A 155 -14.56 19.07 -3.76
CA PRO A 155 -14.14 17.97 -2.92
C PRO A 155 -14.47 16.61 -3.57
N VAL A 156 -13.57 15.64 -3.42
CA VAL A 156 -13.76 14.26 -3.86
C VAL A 156 -14.90 13.64 -3.05
N ARG A 157 -15.91 13.12 -3.73
CA ARG A 157 -17.14 12.61 -3.12
C ARG A 157 -17.26 11.10 -3.33
N PRO A 158 -17.97 10.37 -2.45
CA PRO A 158 -18.20 8.93 -2.61
C PRO A 158 -18.72 8.53 -4.01
N VAL A 159 -19.59 9.35 -4.61
CA VAL A 159 -20.14 9.12 -5.96
C VAL A 159 -19.06 9.09 -7.05
N ASP A 160 -17.93 9.76 -6.86
CA ASP A 160 -16.83 9.74 -7.84
C ASP A 160 -16.19 8.36 -7.93
N PHE A 161 -16.07 7.67 -6.78
CA PHE A 161 -15.57 6.29 -6.75
C PHE A 161 -16.60 5.31 -7.32
N ASP A 162 -17.88 5.57 -7.11
CA ASP A 162 -18.95 4.74 -7.68
C ASP A 162 -18.97 4.83 -9.21
N ARG A 163 -18.80 6.04 -9.76
CA ARG A 163 -18.65 6.28 -11.20
C ARG A 163 -17.47 5.52 -11.79
N LEU A 164 -16.30 5.58 -11.16
CA LEU A 164 -15.14 4.78 -11.59
C LEU A 164 -15.49 3.28 -11.65
N LEU A 165 -16.17 2.74 -10.63
CA LEU A 165 -16.56 1.33 -10.65
C LEU A 165 -17.59 1.01 -11.74
N ASP A 166 -18.52 1.92 -12.02
CA ASP A 166 -19.48 1.76 -13.13
C ASP A 166 -18.76 1.76 -14.48
N ASP A 167 -17.84 2.69 -14.70
CA ASP A 167 -17.05 2.80 -15.94
C ASP A 167 -16.17 1.56 -16.15
N LEU A 168 -15.44 1.11 -15.11
CA LEU A 168 -14.68 -0.13 -15.16
C LEU A 168 -15.58 -1.35 -15.39
N GLY A 169 -16.80 -1.36 -14.84
CA GLY A 169 -17.78 -2.43 -15.01
C GLY A 169 -18.22 -2.63 -16.47
N LEU A 170 -18.06 -1.64 -17.34
CA LEU A 170 -18.37 -1.76 -18.77
C LEU A 170 -17.47 -2.77 -19.48
N THR A 171 -16.20 -2.88 -19.06
CA THR A 171 -15.18 -3.71 -19.71
C THR A 171 -14.60 -4.81 -18.80
N HIS A 172 -14.84 -4.73 -17.49
CA HIS A 172 -14.32 -5.68 -16.49
C HIS A 172 -15.44 -6.40 -15.74
N PRO A 173 -15.81 -7.63 -16.15
CA PRO A 173 -16.88 -8.39 -15.52
C PRO A 173 -16.68 -8.63 -14.02
N GLU A 174 -15.45 -8.75 -13.54
CA GLU A 174 -15.14 -8.87 -12.11
C GLU A 174 -15.53 -7.64 -11.30
N VAL A 175 -15.60 -6.47 -11.95
CA VAL A 175 -16.05 -5.20 -11.35
C VAL A 175 -17.56 -5.07 -11.47
N ALA A 176 -18.11 -5.39 -12.65
CA ALA A 176 -19.56 -5.37 -12.90
C ALA A 176 -20.34 -6.26 -11.93
N ASN A 177 -19.77 -7.41 -11.58
CA ASN A 177 -20.40 -8.41 -10.72
C ASN A 177 -20.23 -8.14 -9.20
N LEU A 178 -19.67 -6.99 -8.81
CA LEU A 178 -19.54 -6.65 -7.39
C LEU A 178 -20.91 -6.41 -6.76
N ALA A 179 -21.19 -7.14 -5.67
CA ALA A 179 -22.34 -6.86 -4.83
C ALA A 179 -22.27 -5.44 -4.25
N GLU A 180 -23.43 -4.80 -4.06
CA GLU A 180 -23.53 -3.44 -3.53
C GLU A 180 -22.85 -3.27 -2.16
N SER A 181 -22.92 -4.28 -1.31
CA SER A 181 -22.22 -4.29 -0.02
C SER A 181 -20.70 -4.25 -0.18
N THR A 182 -20.15 -4.92 -1.20
CA THR A 182 -18.73 -4.88 -1.54
C THR A 182 -18.33 -3.52 -2.09
N ARG A 183 -19.12 -2.94 -3.01
CA ARG A 183 -18.88 -1.58 -3.55
C ARG A 183 -18.81 -0.55 -2.43
N LYS A 184 -19.80 -0.54 -1.53
CA LYS A 184 -19.83 0.31 -0.33
C LYS A 184 -18.59 0.12 0.54
N ARG A 185 -18.14 -1.12 0.72
CA ARG A 185 -16.96 -1.44 1.53
C ARG A 185 -15.67 -0.92 0.89
N LEU A 186 -15.45 -1.18 -0.40
CA LEU A 186 -14.29 -0.71 -1.15
C LEU A 186 -14.20 0.81 -1.11
N ARG A 187 -15.31 1.50 -1.38
CA ARG A 187 -15.42 2.96 -1.29
C ARG A 187 -15.03 3.47 0.09
N SER A 188 -15.61 2.89 1.14
CA SER A 188 -15.30 3.29 2.53
C SER A 188 -13.82 3.11 2.89
N VAL A 189 -13.21 2.03 2.41
CA VAL A 189 -11.79 1.74 2.62
C VAL A 189 -10.91 2.68 1.81
N ALA A 190 -11.21 2.92 0.52
CA ALA A 190 -10.47 3.83 -0.34
C ALA A 190 -10.42 5.25 0.25
N PHE A 191 -11.57 5.80 0.66
CA PHE A 191 -11.63 7.13 1.28
C PHE A 191 -10.90 7.21 2.62
N ARG A 192 -10.94 6.13 3.40
CA ARG A 192 -10.16 6.05 4.63
C ARG A 192 -8.66 6.09 4.33
N MET A 193 -8.20 5.30 3.38
CA MET A 193 -6.79 5.26 2.98
C MET A 193 -6.30 6.62 2.47
N MET A 194 -7.09 7.29 1.63
CA MET A 194 -6.72 8.62 1.13
C MET A 194 -6.61 9.66 2.26
N ARG A 195 -7.50 9.60 3.26
CA ARG A 195 -7.40 10.47 4.46
C ARG A 195 -6.19 10.12 5.32
N GLU A 196 -5.91 8.84 5.53
CA GLU A 196 -4.75 8.38 6.30
C GLU A 196 -3.41 8.73 5.61
N ALA A 197 -3.40 8.77 4.28
CA ALA A 197 -2.27 9.26 3.49
C ALA A 197 -2.21 10.79 3.41
N GLU A 198 -3.18 11.51 3.99
CA GLU A 198 -3.30 12.98 3.90
C GLU A 198 -3.41 13.49 2.45
N LEU A 199 -3.95 12.68 1.53
CA LEU A 199 -4.22 13.08 0.14
C LEU A 199 -5.51 13.89 0.01
N ILE A 200 -6.46 13.66 0.92
CA ILE A 200 -7.69 14.43 1.04
C ILE A 200 -7.93 14.75 2.52
N ASP A 201 -8.56 15.90 2.78
CA ASP A 201 -9.01 16.25 4.13
C ASP A 201 -10.36 15.61 4.48
N ALA A 202 -10.90 15.94 5.66
CA ALA A 202 -12.19 15.43 6.12
C ALA A 202 -13.37 15.83 5.22
N ALA A 203 -13.26 16.94 4.49
CA ALA A 203 -14.27 17.40 3.54
C ALA A 203 -14.08 16.79 2.14
N GLY A 204 -12.99 16.06 1.90
CA GLY A 204 -12.65 15.48 0.59
C GLY A 204 -11.83 16.41 -0.30
N ARG A 205 -11.33 17.54 0.22
CA ARG A 205 -10.49 18.45 -0.57
C ARG A 205 -9.10 17.87 -0.71
N VAL A 206 -8.60 17.82 -1.94
CA VAL A 206 -7.27 17.31 -2.26
C VAL A 206 -6.19 18.17 -1.61
N GLN A 207 -5.19 17.51 -1.04
CA GLN A 207 -4.05 18.13 -0.36
C GLN A 207 -2.76 17.82 -1.13
N THR A 208 -1.78 18.72 -1.02
CA THR A 208 -0.44 18.50 -1.58
C THR A 208 0.46 17.84 -0.53
N LEU A 209 1.16 16.78 -0.92
CA LEU A 209 2.21 16.19 -0.09
C LEU A 209 3.58 16.74 -0.51
N HIS A 210 4.28 17.39 0.42
CA HIS A 210 5.65 17.83 0.19
C HIS A 210 6.62 16.67 0.41
N LEU A 211 6.94 15.97 -0.68
CA LEU A 211 7.81 14.79 -0.66
C LEU A 211 9.30 15.17 -0.55
N GLY A 212 10.06 14.39 0.20
CA GLY A 212 11.51 14.53 0.28
C GLY A 212 12.21 14.27 -1.07
N ALA A 213 13.33 14.94 -1.31
CA ALA A 213 14.10 14.79 -2.56
C ALA A 213 14.52 13.33 -2.83
N SER A 214 14.94 12.61 -1.79
CA SER A 214 15.32 11.19 -1.88
C SER A 214 14.16 10.31 -2.36
N LEU A 215 12.94 10.56 -1.87
CA LEU A 215 11.77 9.81 -2.32
C LEU A 215 11.42 10.13 -3.77
N LEU A 216 11.46 11.40 -4.16
CA LEU A 216 11.22 11.82 -5.55
C LEU A 216 12.20 11.13 -6.51
N GLU A 217 13.49 11.05 -6.15
CA GLU A 217 14.50 10.37 -6.95
C GLU A 217 14.23 8.87 -7.08
N LEU A 218 13.86 8.19 -5.98
CA LEU A 218 13.49 6.78 -5.99
C LEU A 218 12.31 6.51 -6.92
N LEU A 219 11.26 7.33 -6.83
CA LEU A 219 10.02 7.11 -7.59
C LEU A 219 10.15 7.43 -9.08
N ARG A 220 11.00 8.39 -9.47
CA ARG A 220 11.26 8.69 -10.89
C ARG A 220 11.95 7.57 -11.65
N ARG A 221 12.73 6.74 -10.95
CA ARG A 221 13.50 5.64 -11.56
C ARG A 221 12.65 4.44 -11.97
N ARG A 222 11.42 4.35 -11.45
CA ARG A 222 10.58 3.15 -11.59
C ARG A 222 9.38 3.39 -12.52
N PRO A 223 9.18 2.53 -13.53
CA PRO A 223 7.95 2.57 -14.33
C PRO A 223 6.74 2.03 -13.54
N GLY A 224 5.57 2.60 -13.80
CA GLY A 224 4.29 2.20 -13.19
C GLY A 224 3.77 3.20 -12.14
N PRO A 225 2.76 2.83 -11.33
CA PRO A 225 2.21 3.72 -10.32
C PRO A 225 3.28 4.24 -9.35
N GLY A 226 3.37 5.55 -9.22
CA GLY A 226 4.37 6.28 -8.45
C GLY A 226 3.91 7.71 -8.20
N LEU A 227 4.64 8.70 -8.72
CA LEU A 227 4.34 10.12 -8.54
C LEU A 227 3.01 10.54 -9.17
N ASP A 228 2.59 9.87 -10.24
CA ASP A 228 1.30 10.04 -10.91
C ASP A 228 0.11 9.70 -9.99
N CYS A 229 0.31 8.90 -8.94
CA CYS A 229 -0.71 8.61 -7.93
C CYS A 229 -0.71 9.58 -6.75
N ILE A 230 0.17 10.59 -6.73
CA ILE A 230 0.24 11.64 -5.71
C ILE A 230 -0.15 12.98 -6.34
N PRO A 231 -1.21 13.65 -5.86
CA PRO A 231 -1.64 14.94 -6.40
C PRO A 231 -0.51 15.97 -6.43
N GLY A 232 -0.22 16.50 -7.62
CA GLY A 232 0.79 17.54 -7.82
C GLY A 232 2.25 17.11 -7.73
N ALA A 233 2.55 15.81 -7.60
CA ALA A 233 3.94 15.31 -7.54
C ALA A 233 4.47 14.77 -8.88
N GLY A 234 3.58 14.55 -9.86
CA GLY A 234 3.88 14.04 -11.20
C GLY A 234 4.14 15.12 -12.24
#